data_AF-A0A562U8M3-F1
#
_entry.id   AF-A0A562U8M3-F1
#
_cell.length_a   1.000
_cell.length_b   1.000
_cell.length_c   1.000
_cell.angle_alpha   90.00
_cell.angle_beta   90.00
_cell.angle_gamma   90.00
#
_symmetry.space_group_name_H-M   'P 1'
#
loop_
_entity.id
_entity.type
_entity.pdbx_description
1 polymer ?
#
loop_
_entity_poly.entity_id
_entity_poly.type
_entity_poly.pdbx_seq_one_letter_code
_entity_poly.pdbx_strand_id
1 'polypeptide(L)' 'MFKSNLPVYAIVELLMLLANIDQSIGSYKDHSIKDDEVKVKTTGGILYFPKNIIMQQFENPELVSADDLNDLINTFKPIR' A
#
# COMPACT_ATOMS: atom_id res chain seq x y z
N MET A 1 -2.26 20.27 -11.59
CA MET A 1 -2.21 19.25 -10.53
C MET A 1 -2.60 17.93 -11.18
N PHE A 2 -1.64 17.04 -11.46
CA PHE A 2 -1.94 15.76 -12.11
C PHE A 2 -2.74 14.91 -11.11
N LYS A 3 -4.07 14.86 -11.29
CA LYS A 3 -4.90 13.83 -10.69
C LYS A 3 -4.54 12.52 -11.39
N SER A 4 -3.50 11.85 -10.90
CA SER A 4 -3.32 10.42 -11.19
C SER A 4 -4.53 9.70 -10.59
N ASN A 5 -5.34 9.07 -11.44
CA ASN A 5 -6.51 8.25 -11.06
C ASN A 5 -6.06 6.93 -10.40
N LEU A 6 -5.31 7.00 -9.30
CA LEU A 6 -5.00 5.82 -8.51
C LEU A 6 -6.22 5.43 -7.67
N PRO A 7 -6.64 4.16 -7.68
CA PRO A 7 -7.80 3.71 -6.93
C PRO A 7 -7.45 3.67 -5.44
N VAL A 8 -7.78 4.74 -4.71
CA VAL A 8 -7.50 4.87 -3.28
C VAL A 8 -8.05 3.70 -2.48
N TYR A 9 -9.19 3.15 -2.89
CA TYR A 9 -9.80 1.97 -2.26
C TYR A 9 -8.86 0.75 -2.28
N ALA A 10 -8.15 0.51 -3.39
CA ALA A 10 -7.19 -0.60 -3.51
C ALA A 10 -5.98 -0.41 -2.57
N ILE A 11 -5.55 0.84 -2.35
CA ILE A 11 -4.51 1.16 -1.34
C ILE A 11 -5.02 0.77 0.06
N VAL A 12 -6.26 1.10 0.39
CA VAL A 12 -6.85 0.79 1.70
C VAL A 12 -7.01 -0.73 1.88
N GLU A 13 -7.43 -1.46 0.87
CA GLU A 13 -7.52 -2.93 0.94
C GLU A 13 -6.16 -3.59 1.15
N LEU A 14 -5.14 -3.19 0.38
CA LEU A 14 -3.77 -3.66 0.61
C LEU A 14 -3.34 -3.39 2.04
N LEU A 15 -3.61 -2.19 2.58
CA LEU A 15 -3.29 -1.89 3.97
C LEU A 15 -4.05 -2.77 4.97
N MET A 16 -5.32 -3.13 4.72
CA MET A 16 -6.05 -4.05 5.60
C MET A 16 -5.42 -5.45 5.57
N LEU A 17 -5.03 -5.94 4.39
CA LEU A 17 -4.31 -7.21 4.27
C LEU A 17 -2.99 -7.18 5.03
N LEU A 18 -2.19 -6.15 4.84
CA LEU A 18 -0.91 -5.99 5.52
C LEU A 18 -1.07 -5.82 7.04
N ALA A 19 -2.06 -5.05 7.50
CA ALA A 19 -2.33 -4.85 8.93
C ALA A 19 -2.85 -6.10 9.64
N ASN A 20 -3.46 -7.04 8.90
CA ASN A 20 -3.79 -8.36 9.42
C ASN A 20 -2.54 -9.23 9.67
N ILE A 21 -1.46 -8.99 8.92
CA ILE A 21 -0.18 -9.69 9.07
C ILE A 21 0.68 -9.00 10.15
N ASP A 22 0.79 -7.67 10.10
CA ASP A 22 1.52 -6.85 11.06
C ASP A 22 0.67 -5.64 11.51
N GLN A 23 0.13 -5.73 12.72
CA GLN A 23 -0.73 -4.70 13.30
C GLN A 23 0.00 -3.36 13.52
N SER A 24 1.34 -3.33 13.54
CA SER A 24 2.12 -2.11 13.71
C SER A 24 1.99 -1.15 12.53
N ILE A 25 1.55 -1.64 11.36
CA ILE A 25 1.28 -0.82 10.16
C ILE A 25 0.15 0.17 10.44
N GLY A 26 -0.91 -0.25 11.12
CA GLY A 26 -2.06 0.58 11.45
C GLY A 26 -2.91 0.99 10.24
N SER A 27 -3.64 2.10 10.36
CA SER A 27 -4.66 2.52 9.39
C SER A 27 -4.15 3.58 8.40
N TYR A 28 -4.75 3.64 7.21
CA TYR A 28 -4.48 4.65 6.19
C TYR A 28 -4.64 6.10 6.74
N LYS A 29 -3.69 6.98 6.39
CA LYS A 29 -3.81 8.44 6.64
C LYS A 29 -3.82 9.24 5.34
N ASP A 30 -2.86 8.97 4.46
CA ASP A 30 -2.58 9.81 3.29
C ASP A 30 -1.69 9.05 2.30
N HIS A 31 -1.62 9.50 1.05
CA HIS A 31 -0.68 8.97 0.07
C HIS A 31 -0.15 10.07 -0.85
N SER A 32 1.04 9.84 -1.39
CA SER A 32 1.65 10.68 -2.41
C SER A 32 2.29 9.81 -3.47
N ILE A 33 2.27 10.26 -4.71
CA ILE A 33 2.70 9.47 -5.86
C ILE A 33 3.95 10.12 -6.45
N LYS A 34 4.96 9.31 -6.72
CA LYS A 34 6.20 9.72 -7.36
C LYS A 34 6.59 8.66 -8.37
N ASP A 35 6.56 9.02 -9.65
CA ASP A 35 6.86 8.11 -10.75
C ASP A 35 5.98 6.84 -10.70
N ASP A 36 6.59 5.67 -10.54
CA ASP A 36 5.91 4.37 -10.43
C ASP A 36 5.78 3.87 -8.98
N GLU A 37 6.02 4.72 -7.99
CA GLU A 37 5.93 4.40 -6.58
C GLU A 37 4.89 5.28 -5.87
N VAL A 38 4.14 4.66 -4.96
CA VAL A 38 3.14 5.31 -4.12
C VAL A 38 3.60 5.21 -2.68
N LYS A 39 3.96 6.34 -2.10
CA LYS A 39 4.25 6.45 -0.68
C LYS A 39 2.95 6.56 0.08
N VAL A 40 2.68 5.58 0.94
CA VAL A 40 1.47 5.50 1.76
C VAL A 40 1.82 5.78 3.21
N LYS A 41 1.17 6.78 3.81
CA LYS A 41 1.31 7.10 5.23
C LYS A 41 0.19 6.41 6.00
N THR A 42 0.55 5.77 7.10
CA THR A 42 -0.39 5.12 8.00
C THR A 42 -0.32 5.72 9.41
N THR A 43 -1.13 5.23 10.34
CA THR A 43 -1.03 5.59 11.75
C THR A 43 0.24 5.08 12.39
N GLY A 44 0.80 3.97 11.91
CA GLY A 44 2.00 3.35 12.46
C GLY A 44 3.30 3.65 11.73
N GLY A 45 3.26 4.13 10.48
CA GLY A 45 4.46 4.29 9.68
C GLY A 45 4.24 4.75 8.26
N ILE A 46 5.19 4.37 7.41
CA ILE A 46 5.18 4.63 5.97
C ILE A 46 5.45 3.32 5.24
N LEU A 47 4.68 3.07 4.18
CA LEU A 47 4.88 2.00 3.21
C LEU A 47 5.15 2.59 1.82
N TYR A 48 5.80 1.80 0.97
CA TYR A 48 6.06 2.15 -0.41
C TYR A 48 5.47 1.06 -1.30
N PHE A 49 4.46 1.43 -2.07
CA PHE A 49 3.76 0.51 -2.95
C PHE A 49 4.17 0.76 -4.39
N PRO A 50 4.63 -0.28 -5.11
CA PRO A 50 4.70 -0.23 -6.55
C PRO A 50 3.31 0.05 -7.14
N LYS A 51 3.23 1.00 -8.08
CA LYS A 51 1.95 1.40 -8.69
C LYS A 51 1.26 0.22 -9.39
N ASN A 52 2.01 -0.69 -9.99
CA ASN A 52 1.49 -1.90 -10.62
C ASN A 52 0.76 -2.81 -9.63
N ILE A 53 1.24 -2.95 -8.39
CA ILE A 53 0.55 -3.75 -7.37
C ILE A 53 -0.80 -3.11 -7.00
N ILE A 54 -0.87 -1.78 -6.89
CA ILE A 54 -2.14 -1.10 -6.59
C ILE A 54 -3.14 -1.30 -7.75
N MET A 55 -2.67 -1.21 -8.99
CA MET A 55 -3.52 -1.48 -10.16
C MET A 55 -3.94 -2.95 -10.23
N GLN A 56 -3.05 -3.88 -9.89
CA GLN A 56 -3.34 -5.31 -9.83
C GLN A 56 -4.39 -5.62 -8.75
N GLN A 57 -4.27 -5.04 -7.55
CA GLN A 57 -5.30 -5.14 -6.52
C GLN A 57 -6.65 -4.62 -7.01
N PHE A 58 -6.65 -3.52 -7.78
CA PHE A 58 -7.88 -2.93 -8.30
C PHE A 58 -8.55 -3.76 -9.40
N GLU A 59 -7.76 -4.33 -10.31
CA GLU A 59 -8.26 -5.04 -11.48
C GLU A 59 -8.53 -6.53 -11.21
N ASN A 60 -7.62 -7.19 -10.48
CA ASN A 60 -7.69 -8.61 -10.18
C ASN A 60 -6.96 -8.94 -8.86
N PRO A 61 -7.63 -8.74 -7.70
CA PRO A 61 -7.00 -8.91 -6.38
C PRO A 61 -6.53 -10.34 -6.09
N GLU A 62 -7.11 -11.35 -6.75
CA GLU A 62 -6.71 -12.75 -6.60
C GLU A 62 -5.28 -13.01 -7.12
N LEU A 63 -4.71 -12.09 -7.91
CA LEU A 63 -3.34 -12.19 -8.40
C LEU A 63 -2.30 -11.60 -7.43
N VAL A 64 -2.70 -10.86 -6.39
CA VAL A 64 -1.76 -10.36 -5.38
C VAL A 64 -1.42 -11.52 -4.44
N SER A 65 -0.18 -12.01 -4.53
CA SER A 65 0.25 -13.19 -3.80
C SER A 65 0.66 -12.86 -2.35
N ALA A 66 0.78 -13.89 -1.52
CA ALA A 66 1.32 -13.74 -0.17
C ALA A 66 2.78 -13.24 -0.18
N ASP A 67 3.57 -13.64 -1.19
CA ASP A 67 4.94 -13.18 -1.36
C ASP A 67 5.01 -11.69 -1.70
N ASP A 68 4.11 -11.21 -2.56
CA ASP A 68 3.97 -9.78 -2.85
C ASP A 68 3.66 -8.98 -1.56
N LEU A 69 2.74 -9.49 -0.73
CA LEU A 69 2.42 -8.85 0.55
C LEU A 69 3.62 -8.83 1.50
N ASN A 70 4.39 -9.93 1.58
CA ASN A 70 5.59 -9.98 2.40
C ASN A 70 6.65 -8.97 1.93
N ASP A 71 6.84 -8.83 0.62
CA ASP A 71 7.75 -7.85 0.04
C ASP A 71 7.31 -6.41 0.38
N LEU A 72 6.01 -6.12 0.35
CA LEU A 72 5.47 -4.83 0.78
C LEU A 72 5.74 -4.56 2.27
N ILE A 73 5.52 -5.54 3.15
CA ILE A 73 5.79 -5.42 4.60
C ILE A 73 7.25 -5.08 4.84
N ASN A 74 8.18 -5.68 4.08
CA ASN A 74 9.61 -5.41 4.21
C ASN A 74 10.00 -3.95 3.89
N THR A 75 9.13 -3.19 3.22
CA THR A 75 9.32 -1.75 2.99
C THR A 75 8.87 -0.86 4.16
N PHE A 76 8.20 -1.43 5.16
CA PHE A 76 7.59 -0.68 6.25
C PHE A 76 8.62 0.07 7.09
N LYS A 77 8.37 1.37 7.27
CA LYS A 77 9.18 2.25 8.13
C LYS A 77 8.29 2.76 9.28
N PRO A 78 8.41 2.19 10.49
CA PRO A 78 7.58 2.61 11.62
C PRO A 78 7.92 4.04 12.05
N ILE A 79 6.91 4.76 12.54
CA ILE A 79 7.10 6.04 13.25
C ILE A 79 7.81 5.72 14.56
N ARG A 80 9.03 6.27 14.73
CA ARG A 80 9.77 6.20 15.99
C ARG A 80 9.16 7.11 17.05
#